data_AF-A0A671K380-F1
#
_entry.id   AF-A0A671K380-F1
#
_cell.length_a   1.000
_cell.length_b   1.000
_cell.length_c   1.000
_cell.angle_alpha   90.00
_cell.angle_beta   90.00
_cell.angle_gamma   90.00
#
_symmetry.space_group_name_H-M   'P 1'
#
loop_
_entity.id
_entity.type
_entity.pdbx_description
1 polymer ?
#
loop_
_entity_poly.entity_id
_entity_poly.type
_entity_poly.pdbx_seq_one_letter_code
_entity_poly.pdbx_strand_id
1 'polypeptide(L)'
;MAESSILVAQDEFSCLICLDLVQDPVTILCGHSYCMSCITGCWDRDDQKGVRKRHTIPGLGKNTMLDEVLEKLKKTKLQAARLAQCYAEPGDMECDVCTGRKYKAIKSCLVCLESYCQTHFERHEEFHSGKRHKMTDATGRLQEMICPQHDKLLDIFCRTDQHCVCYMCMVDEHKNHNTVSAAAERTEKQKHLEETQRKSQQRIQERHKELDELRETVETYKVKPFQTQLGLFSSQSVRSQCWSSFSPKPTVGNRLCEAAVRAE
;
A
#
# COMPACT_ATOMS: atom_id res chain seq x y z
N MET A 1 24.94 -19.33 -19.15
CA MET A 1 24.43 -20.71 -19.32
C MET A 1 22.90 -20.70 -19.42
N ALA A 2 22.15 -20.25 -18.40
CA ALA A 2 20.67 -20.22 -18.45
C ALA A 2 20.07 -19.26 -19.49
N GLU A 3 20.64 -18.04 -19.66
CA GLU A 3 20.17 -17.10 -20.69
C GLU A 3 20.32 -17.67 -22.12
N SER A 4 21.40 -18.41 -22.37
CA SER A 4 21.67 -19.07 -23.64
C SER A 4 20.66 -20.19 -23.93
N SER A 5 20.24 -20.95 -22.91
CA SER A 5 19.19 -21.98 -23.02
C SER A 5 17.81 -21.39 -23.34
N ILE A 6 17.55 -20.16 -22.89
CA ILE A 6 16.25 -19.48 -23.02
C ILE A 6 16.08 -18.82 -24.41
N LEU A 7 17.18 -18.33 -25.00
CA LEU A 7 17.20 -17.80 -26.37
C LEU A 7 17.06 -18.92 -27.41
N VAL A 8 17.70 -20.07 -27.18
CA VAL A 8 17.60 -21.25 -28.05
C VAL A 8 16.17 -21.79 -28.12
N ALA A 9 15.44 -21.82 -27.00
CA ALA A 9 14.05 -22.27 -26.99
C ALA A 9 13.05 -21.30 -27.66
N GLN A 10 13.41 -20.02 -27.85
CA GLN A 10 12.51 -19.04 -28.46
C GLN A 10 12.50 -19.15 -29.99
N ASP A 11 13.60 -19.58 -30.59
CA ASP A 11 13.71 -19.82 -32.03
C ASP A 11 13.00 -21.13 -32.41
N GLU A 12 13.09 -22.16 -31.55
CA GLU A 12 12.55 -23.51 -31.78
C GLU A 12 11.01 -23.61 -31.66
N PHE A 13 10.37 -22.68 -30.93
CA PHE A 13 8.91 -22.66 -30.72
C PHE A 13 8.23 -21.39 -31.26
N SER A 14 8.81 -20.78 -32.29
CA SER A 14 8.23 -19.62 -32.96
C SER A 14 7.20 -20.04 -34.01
N CYS A 15 6.08 -19.31 -34.06
CA CYS A 15 5.09 -19.46 -35.11
C CYS A 15 5.62 -18.78 -36.37
N LEU A 16 5.83 -19.53 -37.46
CA LEU A 16 6.38 -18.97 -38.71
C LEU A 16 5.44 -17.99 -39.44
N ILE A 17 4.22 -17.79 -38.94
CA ILE A 17 3.23 -16.86 -39.51
C ILE A 17 3.32 -15.49 -38.82
N CYS A 18 3.23 -15.45 -37.48
CA CYS A 18 3.31 -14.20 -36.72
C CYS A 18 4.73 -13.89 -36.20
N LEU A 19 5.66 -14.84 -36.33
CA LEU A 19 7.04 -14.77 -35.84
C LEU A 19 7.16 -14.64 -34.31
N ASP A 20 6.05 -14.81 -33.60
CA ASP A 20 5.99 -14.82 -32.13
C ASP A 20 5.98 -16.24 -31.57
N LEU A 21 6.17 -16.37 -30.26
CA LEU A 21 6.00 -17.63 -29.55
C LEU A 21 4.58 -18.19 -29.80
N VAL A 22 4.49 -19.47 -30.16
CA VAL A 22 3.22 -20.12 -30.48
C VAL A 22 2.22 -19.99 -29.32
N GLN A 23 0.99 -19.56 -29.63
CA GLN A 23 -0.15 -19.54 -28.70
C GLN A 23 -1.22 -20.52 -29.16
N ASP A 24 -1.71 -21.36 -28.24
CA ASP A 24 -2.59 -22.48 -28.57
C ASP A 24 -2.03 -23.34 -29.71
N PRO A 25 -0.93 -24.08 -29.46
CA PRO A 25 -0.17 -24.75 -30.50
C PRO A 25 -0.99 -25.79 -31.24
N VAL A 26 -0.94 -25.71 -32.56
CA VAL A 26 -1.46 -26.71 -33.49
C VAL A 26 -0.30 -27.27 -34.28
N THR A 27 -0.06 -28.56 -34.15
CA THR A 27 1.01 -29.26 -34.86
C THR A 27 0.45 -29.92 -36.11
N ILE A 28 0.98 -29.56 -37.28
CA ILE A 28 0.60 -30.18 -38.55
C ILE A 28 1.47 -31.40 -38.85
N LEU A 29 1.08 -32.21 -39.84
CA LEU A 29 1.69 -33.51 -40.15
C LEU A 29 3.21 -33.47 -40.41
N CYS A 30 3.77 -32.33 -40.82
CA CYS A 30 5.21 -32.16 -41.00
C CYS A 30 5.96 -31.77 -39.72
N GLY A 31 5.30 -31.80 -38.55
CA GLY A 31 5.90 -31.53 -37.23
C GLY A 31 6.00 -30.04 -36.86
N HIS A 32 5.73 -29.12 -37.79
CA HIS A 32 5.71 -27.69 -37.50
C HIS A 32 4.48 -27.31 -36.67
N SER A 33 4.67 -26.36 -35.76
CA SER A 33 3.61 -25.87 -34.86
C SER A 33 3.31 -24.40 -35.12
N TYR A 34 2.02 -24.07 -35.13
CA TYR A 34 1.52 -22.73 -35.40
C TYR A 34 0.50 -22.32 -34.34
N CYS A 35 0.23 -21.01 -34.22
CA CYS A 35 -0.90 -20.57 -33.42
C CYS A 35 -2.21 -21.02 -34.06
N MET A 36 -3.16 -21.48 -33.26
CA MET A 36 -4.51 -21.84 -33.72
C MET A 36 -5.14 -20.72 -34.57
N SER A 37 -5.03 -19.47 -34.13
CA SER A 37 -5.54 -18.30 -34.85
C SER A 37 -4.80 -18.05 -36.17
N CYS A 38 -3.48 -18.24 -36.20
CA CYS A 38 -2.66 -18.02 -37.40
C CYS A 38 -2.95 -19.06 -38.49
N ILE A 39 -3.06 -20.34 -38.12
CA ILE A 39 -3.33 -21.40 -39.10
C ILE A 39 -4.76 -21.31 -39.63
N THR A 40 -5.73 -21.05 -38.75
CA THR A 40 -7.14 -20.87 -39.14
C THR A 40 -7.29 -19.65 -40.06
N GLY A 41 -6.70 -18.50 -39.69
CA GLY A 41 -6.77 -17.29 -40.50
C GLY A 41 -6.00 -17.36 -41.83
N CYS A 42 -5.04 -18.27 -41.98
CA CYS A 42 -4.43 -18.58 -43.27
C CYS A 42 -5.36 -19.42 -44.16
N TRP A 43 -6.13 -20.32 -43.58
CA TRP A 43 -7.07 -21.18 -44.31
C TRP A 43 -8.32 -20.40 -44.74
N ASP A 44 -8.83 -19.49 -43.90
CA ASP A 44 -9.98 -18.63 -44.23
C ASP A 44 -9.71 -17.67 -45.41
N ARG A 45 -8.44 -17.40 -45.72
CA ARG A 45 -8.04 -16.56 -46.87
C ARG A 45 -7.96 -17.31 -48.19
N ASP A 46 -7.79 -18.64 -48.18
CA ASP A 46 -7.69 -19.46 -49.38
C ASP A 46 -9.06 -19.77 -49.99
N ASP A 47 -10.14 -19.70 -49.19
CA ASP A 47 -11.52 -19.85 -49.69
C ASP A 47 -11.95 -18.71 -50.63
N GLN A 48 -11.26 -17.57 -50.63
CA GLN A 48 -11.53 -16.45 -51.55
C GLN A 48 -10.78 -16.53 -52.89
N LYS A 49 -9.80 -17.42 -53.04
CA LYS A 49 -9.04 -17.61 -54.29
C LYS A 49 -9.07 -19.09 -54.67
N GLY A 50 -10.11 -19.50 -55.38
CA GLY A 50 -10.45 -20.90 -55.68
C GLY A 50 -9.44 -21.71 -56.48
N VAL A 51 -8.21 -21.92 -56.00
CA VAL A 51 -7.25 -22.88 -56.57
C VAL A 51 -6.33 -23.47 -55.48
N ARG A 52 -6.70 -24.62 -54.90
CA ARG A 52 -5.96 -25.92 -54.96
C ARG A 52 -6.48 -26.95 -53.93
N LYS A 53 -6.83 -28.12 -54.47
CA LYS A 53 -6.90 -29.49 -53.94
C LYS A 53 -7.13 -29.69 -52.43
N ARG A 54 -8.34 -30.19 -52.13
CA ARG A 54 -8.77 -30.88 -50.89
C ARG A 54 -7.71 -31.86 -50.40
N HIS A 55 -7.08 -31.53 -49.28
CA HIS A 55 -6.60 -32.55 -48.35
C HIS A 55 -7.70 -32.68 -47.30
N THR A 56 -8.20 -33.90 -47.12
CA THR A 56 -9.18 -34.24 -46.08
C THR A 56 -8.68 -33.69 -44.75
N ILE A 57 -9.47 -32.80 -44.15
CA ILE A 57 -9.16 -32.09 -42.90
C ILE A 57 -8.79 -33.12 -41.82
N PRO A 58 -7.53 -33.22 -41.38
CA PRO A 58 -7.25 -33.85 -40.11
C PRO A 58 -7.78 -32.87 -39.06
N GLY A 59 -8.61 -33.33 -38.13
CA GLY A 59 -9.08 -32.48 -37.04
C GLY A 59 -7.89 -31.77 -36.40
N LEU A 60 -7.85 -30.44 -36.51
CA LEU A 60 -6.81 -29.62 -35.90
C LEU A 60 -7.00 -29.69 -34.39
N GLY A 61 -6.37 -30.71 -33.79
CA GLY A 61 -6.32 -30.88 -32.35
C GLY A 61 -5.27 -29.96 -31.77
N LYS A 62 -5.63 -29.23 -30.72
CA LYS A 62 -4.66 -28.51 -29.90
C LYS A 62 -3.62 -29.49 -29.36
N ASN A 63 -2.34 -29.16 -29.52
CA ASN A 63 -1.25 -29.96 -28.97
C ASN A 63 -1.10 -29.63 -27.47
N THR A 64 -1.78 -30.39 -26.62
CA THR A 64 -1.81 -30.19 -25.17
C THR A 64 -0.44 -30.32 -24.52
N MET A 65 0.43 -31.21 -25.02
CA MET A 65 1.78 -31.35 -24.47
C MET A 65 2.65 -30.13 -24.78
N LEU A 66 2.61 -29.64 -26.02
CA LEU A 66 3.36 -28.45 -26.41
C LEU A 66 2.85 -27.20 -25.68
N ASP A 67 1.53 -27.11 -25.46
CA ASP A 67 0.92 -26.04 -24.67
C ASP A 67 1.44 -26.05 -23.23
N GLU A 68 1.50 -27.22 -22.58
CA GLU A 68 2.02 -27.35 -21.21
C GLU A 68 3.51 -26.96 -21.11
N VAL A 69 4.32 -27.34 -22.10
CA VAL A 69 5.75 -26.97 -22.18
C VAL A 69 5.91 -25.46 -22.36
N LEU A 70 5.12 -24.84 -23.24
CA LEU A 70 5.15 -23.40 -23.49
C LEU A 70 4.72 -22.60 -22.26
N GLU A 71 3.72 -23.05 -21.53
CA GLU A 71 3.28 -22.42 -20.27
C GLU A 71 4.37 -22.52 -19.18
N LYS A 72 5.02 -23.67 -19.03
CA LYS A 72 6.17 -23.82 -18.12
C LYS A 72 7.32 -22.88 -18.50
N LEU A 73 7.59 -22.72 -19.80
CA LEU A 73 8.66 -21.84 -20.30
C LEU A 73 8.35 -20.35 -20.05
N LYS A 74 7.10 -19.91 -20.28
CA LYS A 74 6.63 -18.55 -19.95
C LYS A 74 6.72 -18.26 -18.46
N LYS A 75 6.27 -19.19 -17.61
CA LYS A 75 6.36 -19.07 -16.14
C LYS A 75 7.82 -18.94 -15.68
N THR A 76 8.71 -19.74 -16.27
CA THR A 76 10.15 -19.69 -16.00
C THR A 76 10.77 -18.37 -16.45
N LYS A 77 10.40 -17.83 -17.64
CA LYS A 77 10.84 -16.50 -18.11
C LYS A 77 10.36 -15.37 -17.21
N LEU A 78 9.10 -15.38 -16.77
CA LEU A 78 8.55 -14.39 -15.84
C LEU A 78 9.25 -14.43 -14.48
N GLN A 79 9.56 -15.63 -13.98
CA GLN A 79 10.33 -15.80 -12.75
C GLN A 79 11.78 -15.32 -12.93
N ALA A 80 12.44 -15.64 -14.05
CA ALA A 80 13.80 -15.20 -14.36
C ALA A 80 13.89 -13.68 -14.54
N ALA A 81 12.91 -13.06 -15.24
CA ALA A 81 12.82 -11.62 -15.41
C ALA A 81 12.56 -10.89 -14.08
N ARG A 82 11.74 -11.49 -13.18
CA ARG A 82 11.56 -10.98 -11.81
C ARG A 82 12.82 -11.09 -10.96
N LEU A 83 13.57 -12.19 -11.09
CA LEU A 83 14.82 -12.39 -10.37
C LEU A 83 15.90 -11.40 -10.80
N ALA A 84 15.96 -11.03 -12.08
CA ALA A 84 16.95 -10.08 -12.59
C ALA A 84 16.83 -8.65 -12.00
N GLN A 85 15.73 -8.30 -11.31
CA GLN A 85 15.45 -6.95 -10.82
C GLN A 85 15.45 -6.79 -9.29
N CYS A 86 15.88 -7.77 -8.49
CA CYS A 86 15.67 -7.78 -7.03
C CYS A 86 16.94 -8.01 -6.19
N TYR A 87 18.09 -7.50 -6.62
CA TYR A 87 19.28 -7.50 -5.75
C TYR A 87 19.04 -6.62 -4.51
N ALA A 88 19.66 -6.99 -3.39
CA ALA A 88 19.59 -6.15 -2.19
C ALA A 88 20.38 -4.85 -2.42
N GLU A 89 19.72 -3.72 -2.23
CA GLU A 89 20.35 -2.39 -2.22
C GLU A 89 20.77 -2.00 -0.79
N PRO A 90 21.61 -0.97 -0.60
CA PRO A 90 21.95 -0.48 0.73
C PRO A 90 20.70 -0.12 1.53
N GLY A 91 20.50 -0.77 2.68
CA GLY A 91 19.33 -0.61 3.53
C GLY A 91 18.25 -1.67 3.33
N ASP A 92 18.33 -2.51 2.29
CA ASP A 92 17.50 -3.69 2.18
C ASP A 92 17.97 -4.81 3.12
N MET A 93 17.02 -5.58 3.61
CA MET A 93 17.31 -6.85 4.27
C MET A 93 17.72 -7.88 3.22
N GLU A 94 18.86 -8.52 3.41
CA GLU A 94 19.38 -9.51 2.48
C GLU A 94 18.80 -10.91 2.77
N CYS A 95 18.74 -11.76 1.75
CA CYS A 95 18.45 -13.18 1.93
C CYS A 95 19.66 -13.93 2.51
N ASP A 96 19.42 -14.75 3.52
CA ASP A 96 20.46 -15.50 4.25
C ASP A 96 20.95 -16.74 3.49
N VAL A 97 20.12 -17.30 2.61
CA VAL A 97 20.41 -18.53 1.85
C VAL A 97 21.17 -18.27 0.55
N CYS A 98 21.11 -17.04 0.02
CA CYS A 98 21.76 -16.71 -1.25
C CYS A 98 23.29 -16.86 -1.16
N THR A 99 23.85 -17.59 -2.12
CA THR A 99 25.30 -17.70 -2.29
C THR A 99 25.81 -16.59 -3.20
N GLY A 100 26.87 -15.89 -2.79
CA GLY A 100 27.45 -14.78 -3.55
C GLY A 100 26.63 -13.49 -3.42
N ARG A 101 26.19 -12.92 -4.55
CA ARG A 101 25.41 -11.67 -4.55
C ARG A 101 24.02 -11.95 -4.00
N LYS A 102 23.66 -11.28 -2.91
CA LYS A 102 22.41 -11.52 -2.21
C LYS A 102 21.25 -10.74 -2.82
N TYR A 103 20.08 -11.37 -2.79
CA TYR A 103 18.82 -10.77 -3.21
C TYR A 103 18.10 -10.18 -2.01
N LYS A 104 17.21 -9.23 -2.26
CA LYS A 104 16.33 -8.66 -1.24
C LYS A 104 15.45 -9.75 -0.64
N ALA A 105 15.46 -9.85 0.68
CA ALA A 105 14.55 -10.69 1.42
C ALA A 105 13.14 -10.09 1.40
N ILE A 106 12.14 -10.95 1.28
CA ILE A 106 10.72 -10.57 1.28
C ILE A 106 9.98 -11.13 2.50
N LYS A 107 10.47 -12.25 3.03
CA LYS A 107 9.86 -12.98 4.15
C LYS A 107 10.95 -13.44 5.09
N SER A 108 10.64 -13.48 6.37
CA SER A 108 11.48 -14.08 7.41
C SER A 108 10.70 -15.16 8.14
N CYS A 109 11.35 -16.28 8.43
CA CYS A 109 10.77 -17.38 9.17
C CYS A 109 11.12 -17.25 10.66
N LEU A 110 10.11 -17.22 11.52
CA LEU A 110 10.29 -17.11 12.97
C LEU A 110 10.72 -18.42 13.64
N VAL A 111 10.76 -19.52 12.87
CA VAL A 111 11.20 -20.83 13.34
C VAL A 111 12.65 -21.07 12.94
N CYS A 112 12.99 -20.86 11.66
CA CYS A 112 14.36 -20.99 11.16
C CYS A 112 15.24 -19.80 11.57
N LEU A 113 14.64 -18.66 11.92
CA LEU A 113 15.33 -17.40 12.23
C LEU A 113 16.16 -16.87 11.04
N GLU A 114 15.67 -17.13 9.83
CA GLU A 114 16.30 -16.74 8.56
C GLU A 114 15.34 -15.92 7.69
N SER A 115 15.91 -15.12 6.80
CA SER A 115 15.25 -14.27 5.81
C SER A 115 15.47 -14.78 4.39
N TYR A 116 14.39 -14.81 3.61
CA TYR A 116 14.34 -15.42 2.29
C TYR A 116 13.91 -14.41 1.22
N CYS A 117 14.61 -14.42 0.08
CA CYS A 117 14.11 -13.83 -1.16
C CYS A 117 12.98 -14.71 -1.74
N GLN A 118 12.29 -14.22 -2.78
CA GLN A 118 11.12 -14.91 -3.37
C GLN A 118 11.39 -16.40 -3.69
N THR A 119 12.51 -16.70 -4.34
CA THR A 119 12.83 -18.09 -4.74
C THR A 119 13.14 -19.00 -3.58
N HIS A 120 13.90 -18.51 -2.59
CA HIS A 120 14.21 -19.30 -1.41
C HIS A 120 12.99 -19.46 -0.50
N PHE A 121 12.09 -18.48 -0.49
CA PHE A 121 10.83 -18.56 0.22
C PHE A 121 9.89 -19.61 -0.38
N GLU A 122 9.69 -19.60 -1.70
CA GLU A 122 8.88 -20.61 -2.41
C GLU A 122 9.40 -22.02 -2.12
N ARG A 123 10.72 -22.22 -2.23
CA ARG A 123 11.36 -23.49 -1.91
C ARG A 123 11.15 -23.90 -0.46
N HIS A 124 11.32 -22.97 0.48
CA HIS A 124 11.07 -23.23 1.90
C HIS A 124 9.61 -23.68 2.12
N GLU A 125 8.63 -23.01 1.50
CA GLU A 125 7.22 -23.41 1.62
C GLU A 125 6.95 -24.81 1.05
N GLU A 126 7.58 -25.17 -0.06
CA GLU A 126 7.47 -26.51 -0.66
C GLU A 126 7.98 -27.59 0.30
N PHE A 127 9.17 -27.41 0.88
CA PHE A 127 9.75 -28.34 1.85
C PHE A 127 8.93 -28.45 3.13
N HIS A 128 8.29 -27.37 3.57
CA HIS A 128 7.50 -27.30 4.79
C HIS A 128 5.98 -27.36 4.55
N SER A 129 5.54 -27.86 3.39
CA SER A 129 4.12 -27.90 2.99
C SER A 129 3.21 -28.62 3.99
N GLY A 130 3.70 -29.66 4.66
CA GLY A 130 2.97 -30.40 5.70
C GLY A 130 2.99 -29.76 7.10
N LYS A 131 3.95 -28.87 7.39
CA LYS A 131 4.10 -28.16 8.67
C LYS A 131 4.63 -26.75 8.42
N ARG A 132 3.76 -25.88 7.93
CA ARG A 132 4.14 -24.50 7.58
C ARG A 132 4.69 -23.77 8.79
N HIS A 133 5.89 -23.23 8.64
CA HIS A 133 6.47 -22.36 9.65
C HIS A 133 5.78 -20.98 9.65
N LYS A 134 5.83 -20.30 10.80
CA LYS A 134 5.30 -18.94 10.93
C LYS A 134 6.21 -17.94 10.22
N MET A 135 5.62 -17.17 9.30
CA MET A 135 6.32 -16.18 8.48
C MET A 135 5.95 -14.75 8.89
N THR A 136 6.89 -13.84 8.69
CA THR A 136 6.69 -12.39 8.80
C THR A 136 7.34 -11.68 7.62
N ASP A 137 7.00 -10.41 7.39
CA ASP A 137 7.64 -9.62 6.34
C ASP A 137 9.09 -9.29 6.73
N ALA A 138 9.98 -9.32 5.74
CA ALA A 138 11.40 -8.99 5.91
C ALA A 138 11.59 -7.48 6.14
N THR A 139 11.23 -7.02 7.34
CA THR A 139 11.25 -5.60 7.74
C THR A 139 12.61 -5.14 8.27
N GLY A 140 13.65 -5.98 8.23
CA GLY A 140 14.95 -5.69 8.84
C GLY A 140 15.02 -6.01 10.35
N ARG A 141 13.87 -6.28 10.99
CA ARG A 141 13.76 -6.38 12.46
C ARG A 141 13.80 -7.81 13.00
N LEU A 142 14.14 -8.80 12.17
CA LEU A 142 14.22 -10.19 12.62
C LEU A 142 15.27 -10.35 13.74
N GLN A 143 16.45 -9.73 13.56
CA GLN A 143 17.53 -9.79 14.54
C GLN A 143 17.16 -9.15 15.89
N GLU A 144 16.32 -8.11 15.88
CA GLU A 144 15.78 -7.52 17.13
C GLU A 144 14.85 -8.47 17.89
N MET A 145 14.30 -9.48 17.20
CA MET A 145 13.43 -10.49 17.80
C MET A 145 14.19 -11.72 18.29
N ILE A 146 15.51 -11.75 18.15
CA ILE A 146 16.36 -12.87 18.57
C ILE A 146 17.10 -12.48 19.85
N CYS A 147 17.09 -13.37 20.83
CA CYS A 147 17.83 -13.20 22.07
C CYS A 147 19.34 -13.25 21.78
N PRO A 148 20.10 -12.20 22.12
CA PRO A 148 21.53 -12.14 21.81
C PRO A 148 22.37 -13.16 22.62
N GLN A 149 21.85 -13.64 23.76
CA GLN A 149 22.55 -14.61 24.61
C GLN A 149 22.28 -16.06 24.20
N HIS A 150 21.07 -16.35 23.72
CA HIS A 150 20.60 -17.73 23.54
C HIS A 150 20.31 -18.11 22.09
N ASP A 151 20.31 -17.16 21.17
CA ASP A 151 19.93 -17.36 19.77
C ASP A 151 18.56 -18.07 19.65
N LYS A 152 17.59 -17.50 20.38
CA LYS A 152 16.19 -17.96 20.45
C LYS A 152 15.25 -16.77 20.31
N LEU A 153 14.07 -17.02 19.76
CA LEU A 153 13.04 -16.01 19.58
C LEU A 153 12.62 -15.39 20.94
N LEU A 154 12.45 -14.07 20.96
CA LEU A 154 11.90 -13.32 22.08
C LEU A 154 10.38 -13.36 22.06
N ASP A 155 9.80 -14.48 22.46
CA ASP A 155 8.36 -14.76 22.40
C ASP A 155 7.63 -14.68 23.75
N ILE A 156 8.36 -14.39 24.83
CA ILE A 156 7.85 -14.21 26.19
C ILE A 156 8.04 -12.75 26.61
N PHE A 157 7.09 -12.18 27.33
CA PHE A 157 7.18 -10.84 27.90
C PHE A 157 7.30 -10.92 29.42
N CYS A 158 8.36 -10.34 29.97
CA CYS A 158 8.53 -10.18 31.39
C CYS A 158 7.85 -8.88 31.85
N ARG A 159 6.79 -8.98 32.65
CA ARG A 159 6.09 -7.81 33.22
C ARG A 159 6.87 -7.13 34.34
N THR A 160 7.70 -7.88 35.05
CA THR A 160 8.56 -7.32 36.11
C THR A 160 9.56 -6.33 35.51
N ASP A 161 10.23 -6.72 34.43
CA ASP A 161 11.31 -5.92 33.83
C ASP A 161 10.85 -5.12 32.59
N GLN A 162 9.63 -5.36 32.12
CA GLN A 162 8.99 -4.66 30.99
C GLN A 162 9.66 -4.85 29.61
N HIS A 163 10.19 -6.03 29.34
CA HIS A 163 10.77 -6.36 28.03
C HIS A 163 10.58 -7.83 27.63
N CYS A 164 10.73 -8.10 26.33
CA CYS A 164 10.64 -9.45 25.78
C CYS A 164 11.91 -10.25 26.07
N VAL A 165 11.74 -11.53 26.41
CA VAL A 165 12.78 -12.49 26.74
C VAL A 165 12.52 -13.80 25.98
N CYS A 166 13.53 -14.65 25.84
CA CYS A 166 13.34 -16.00 25.29
C CYS A 166 13.06 -17.02 26.41
N TYR A 167 12.69 -18.23 26.03
CA TYR A 167 12.39 -19.30 26.98
C TYR A 167 13.57 -19.65 27.91
N MET A 168 14.82 -19.58 27.42
CA MET A 168 16.00 -19.85 28.27
C MET A 168 16.17 -18.78 29.35
N CYS A 169 16.02 -17.50 28.99
CA CYS A 169 16.00 -16.39 29.97
C CYS A 169 14.86 -16.56 30.99
N MET A 170 13.67 -17.02 30.56
CA MET A 170 12.53 -17.24 31.44
C MET A 170 12.85 -18.27 32.54
N VAL A 171 13.53 -19.37 32.22
CA VAL A 171 13.79 -20.45 33.18
C VAL A 171 15.03 -20.22 34.04
N ASP A 172 15.90 -19.28 33.67
CA ASP A 172 17.13 -18.94 34.37
C ASP A 172 16.98 -17.60 35.14
N GLU A 173 17.39 -16.49 34.52
CA GLU A 173 17.40 -15.15 35.13
C GLU A 173 16.01 -14.66 35.56
N HIS A 174 14.95 -14.97 34.80
CA HIS A 174 13.59 -14.48 35.04
C HIS A 174 12.66 -15.52 35.68
N LYS A 175 13.21 -16.57 36.32
CA LYS A 175 12.43 -17.70 36.86
C LYS A 175 11.32 -17.31 37.84
N ASN A 176 11.54 -16.25 38.62
CA ASN A 176 10.59 -15.78 39.63
C ASN A 176 9.86 -14.50 39.21
N HIS A 177 10.00 -14.08 37.94
CA HIS A 177 9.34 -12.88 37.44
C HIS A 177 7.95 -13.19 36.89
N ASN A 178 7.10 -12.18 36.82
CA ASN A 178 5.79 -12.32 36.21
C ASN A 178 5.95 -12.32 34.69
N THR A 179 5.93 -13.50 34.08
CA THR A 179 6.09 -13.68 32.63
C THR A 179 4.81 -14.15 31.98
N VAL A 180 4.51 -13.62 30.80
CA VAL A 180 3.40 -14.03 29.94
C VAL A 180 3.89 -14.18 28.49
N SER A 181 3.08 -14.73 27.59
CA SER A 181 3.48 -14.72 26.17
C SER A 181 3.47 -13.29 25.62
N ALA A 182 4.44 -12.96 24.75
CA ALA A 182 4.52 -11.65 24.13
C ALA A 182 3.28 -11.32 23.28
N ALA A 183 2.64 -12.34 22.71
CA ALA A 183 1.37 -12.18 21.99
C ALA A 183 0.22 -11.75 22.91
N ALA A 184 0.08 -12.39 24.08
CA ALA A 184 -0.96 -12.03 25.04
C ALA A 184 -0.76 -10.63 25.60
N GLU A 185 0.47 -10.28 25.97
CA GLU A 185 0.78 -8.93 26.47
C GLU A 185 0.52 -7.86 25.41
N ARG A 186 0.87 -8.11 24.14
CA ARG A 186 0.59 -7.18 23.05
C ARG A 186 -0.90 -6.89 22.94
N THR A 187 -1.74 -7.92 23.00
CA THR A 187 -3.20 -7.76 22.92
C THR A 187 -3.74 -6.92 24.08
N GLU A 188 -3.26 -7.15 25.30
CA GLU A 188 -3.68 -6.37 26.47
C GLU A 188 -3.24 -4.90 26.36
N LYS A 189 -1.96 -4.65 26.01
CA LYS A 189 -1.44 -3.30 25.81
C LYS A 189 -2.15 -2.56 24.67
N GLN A 190 -2.48 -3.27 23.59
CA GLN A 190 -3.23 -2.71 22.47
C GLN A 190 -4.63 -2.26 22.90
N LYS A 191 -5.36 -3.10 23.64
CA LYS A 191 -6.67 -2.76 24.18
C LYS A 191 -6.61 -1.53 25.10
N HIS A 192 -5.62 -1.48 25.99
CA HIS A 192 -5.43 -0.34 26.88
C HIS A 192 -5.15 0.96 26.10
N LEU A 193 -4.35 0.86 25.04
CA LEU A 193 -4.04 2.00 24.16
C LEU A 193 -5.30 2.50 23.44
N GLU A 194 -6.12 1.61 22.89
CA GLU A 194 -7.38 1.95 22.21
C GLU A 194 -8.37 2.64 23.15
N GLU A 195 -8.49 2.15 24.39
CA GLU A 195 -9.33 2.79 25.42
C GLU A 195 -8.83 4.20 25.76
N THR A 196 -7.51 4.36 25.90
CA THR A 196 -6.87 5.65 26.20
C THR A 196 -7.03 6.63 25.04
N GLN A 197 -6.90 6.15 23.80
CA GLN A 197 -7.12 6.93 22.59
C GLN A 197 -8.57 7.41 22.51
N ARG A 198 -9.54 6.53 22.75
CA ARG A 198 -10.97 6.87 22.77
C ARG A 198 -11.29 7.95 23.80
N LYS A 199 -10.78 7.80 25.04
CA LYS A 199 -10.94 8.81 26.10
C LYS A 199 -10.33 10.15 25.69
N SER A 200 -9.16 10.13 25.05
CA SER A 200 -8.49 11.34 24.60
C SER A 200 -9.29 12.04 23.49
N GLN A 201 -9.82 11.30 22.52
CA GLN A 201 -10.69 11.83 21.47
C GLN A 201 -11.97 12.44 22.03
N GLN A 202 -12.61 11.79 23.01
CA GLN A 202 -13.79 12.32 23.68
C GLN A 202 -13.49 13.66 24.38
N ARG A 203 -12.39 13.73 25.14
CA ARG A 203 -11.95 14.98 25.77
C ARG A 203 -11.69 16.08 24.75
N ILE A 204 -11.10 15.74 23.60
CA ILE A 204 -10.88 16.71 22.52
C ILE A 204 -12.23 17.23 21.99
N GLN A 205 -13.21 16.36 21.76
CA GLN A 205 -14.55 16.77 21.27
C GLN A 205 -15.28 17.65 22.29
N GLU A 206 -15.25 17.30 23.57
CA GLU A 206 -15.82 18.12 24.65
C GLU A 206 -15.20 19.52 24.67
N ARG A 207 -13.88 19.61 24.53
CA ARG A 207 -13.16 20.90 24.47
C ARG A 207 -13.51 21.73 23.23
N HIS A 208 -13.73 21.10 22.08
CA HIS A 208 -14.22 21.82 20.90
C HIS A 208 -15.60 22.41 21.14
N LYS A 209 -16.50 21.63 21.76
CA LYS A 209 -17.85 22.10 22.11
C LYS A 209 -17.80 23.29 23.08
N GLU A 210 -16.98 23.21 24.13
CA GLU A 210 -16.79 24.32 25.07
C GLU A 210 -16.26 25.58 24.37
N LEU A 211 -15.33 25.43 23.41
CA LEU A 211 -14.81 26.55 22.62
C LEU A 211 -15.87 27.16 21.69
N ASP A 212 -16.75 26.33 21.12
CA ASP A 212 -17.86 26.79 20.29
C ASP A 212 -18.87 27.60 21.11
N GLU A 213 -19.27 27.08 22.27
CA GLU A 213 -20.16 27.78 23.23
C GLU A 213 -19.53 29.11 23.69
N LEU A 214 -18.23 29.11 24.03
CA LEU A 214 -17.53 30.33 24.41
C LEU A 214 -17.49 31.36 23.27
N ARG A 215 -17.24 30.93 22.03
CA ARG A 215 -17.24 31.82 20.87
C ARG A 215 -18.62 32.46 20.68
N GLU A 216 -19.69 31.68 20.75
CA GLU A 216 -21.06 32.20 20.65
C GLU A 216 -21.35 33.25 21.73
N THR A 217 -21.00 32.96 22.99
CA THR A 217 -21.22 33.93 24.07
C THR A 217 -20.46 35.23 23.84
N VAL A 218 -19.18 35.17 23.42
CA VAL A 218 -18.38 36.36 23.08
C VAL A 218 -19.03 37.18 21.97
N GLU A 219 -19.52 36.54 20.90
CA GLU A 219 -20.23 37.25 19.83
C GLU A 219 -21.51 37.91 20.35
N THR A 220 -22.28 37.26 21.23
CA THR A 220 -23.45 37.92 21.85
C THR A 220 -23.06 39.13 22.69
N TYR A 221 -21.93 39.09 23.41
CA TYR A 221 -21.40 40.22 24.18
C TYR A 221 -20.84 41.34 23.32
N LYS A 222 -20.36 41.07 22.10
CA LYS A 222 -19.93 42.09 21.12
C LYS A 222 -21.10 42.81 20.46
N VAL A 223 -22.25 42.14 20.29
CA VAL A 223 -23.45 42.73 19.65
C VAL A 223 -24.29 43.56 20.64
N LYS A 224 -24.32 43.16 21.92
CA LYS A 224 -25.05 43.87 22.99
C LYS A 224 -24.62 45.32 23.31
N PRO A 225 -23.38 45.80 23.14
CA PRO A 225 -22.99 47.19 23.43
C PRO A 225 -23.67 48.19 22.49
N PHE A 226 -24.12 47.74 21.30
CA PHE A 226 -24.76 48.62 20.32
C PHE A 226 -26.24 48.91 20.60
N GLN A 227 -26.91 48.09 21.42
CA GLN A 227 -28.33 48.29 21.75
C GLN A 227 -28.55 49.07 23.05
N THR A 228 -27.58 49.09 23.98
CA THR A 228 -27.72 49.87 25.23
C THR A 228 -27.52 51.39 25.04
N GLN A 229 -26.91 51.84 23.93
CA GLN A 229 -26.83 53.28 23.60
C GLN A 229 -28.03 53.82 22.81
N LEU A 230 -28.83 52.96 22.15
CA LEU A 230 -30.02 53.40 21.42
C LEU A 230 -31.28 53.51 22.29
N GLY A 231 -31.28 52.92 23.50
CA GLY A 231 -32.39 52.99 24.46
C GLY A 231 -32.42 54.22 25.39
N LEU A 232 -31.40 55.09 25.34
CA LEU A 232 -31.32 56.30 26.19
C LEU A 232 -31.64 57.61 25.46
N PHE A 233 -31.96 57.58 24.16
CA PHE A 233 -32.32 58.78 23.37
C PHE A 233 -33.71 58.70 22.73
N SER A 234 -34.67 58.01 23.35
CA SER A 234 -36.07 58.02 22.92
C SER A 234 -37.00 58.85 23.83
N SER A 235 -36.47 59.80 24.62
CA SER A 235 -37.29 60.92 25.09
C SER A 235 -37.28 62.02 24.01
N GLN A 236 -38.34 62.04 23.21
CA GLN A 236 -38.66 63.12 22.28
C GLN A 236 -38.90 64.42 23.08
N SER A 237 -37.84 65.14 23.47
CA SER A 237 -37.97 66.51 23.96
C SER A 237 -36.71 67.39 23.83
N VAL A 238 -35.50 66.83 23.71
CA VAL A 238 -34.26 67.66 23.75
C VAL A 238 -33.62 67.89 22.37
N ARG A 239 -34.24 67.44 21.28
CA ARG A 239 -33.60 67.47 19.94
C ARG A 239 -33.76 68.77 19.15
N SER A 240 -34.60 69.73 19.59
CA SER A 240 -34.79 71.00 18.87
C SER A 240 -33.98 72.19 19.40
N GLN A 241 -33.34 72.09 20.57
CA GLN A 241 -32.62 73.22 21.18
C GLN A 241 -31.09 73.18 21.03
N CYS A 242 -30.50 72.07 20.57
CA CYS A 242 -29.04 71.95 20.47
C CYS A 242 -28.48 72.09 19.03
N TRP A 243 -29.32 71.98 18.00
CA TRP A 243 -28.88 72.09 16.59
C TRP A 243 -28.79 73.53 16.06
N SER A 244 -29.31 74.52 16.79
CA SER A 244 -29.18 75.94 16.43
C SER A 244 -27.92 76.61 17.00
N SER A 245 -27.19 75.95 17.90
CA SER A 245 -25.97 76.49 18.53
C SER A 245 -24.66 75.95 17.94
N PHE A 246 -24.73 74.95 17.05
CA PHE A 246 -23.57 74.32 16.41
C PHE A 246 -23.70 74.29 14.88
N SER A 247 -24.06 75.43 14.29
CA SER A 247 -23.80 75.68 12.87
C SER A 247 -22.45 76.38 12.73
N PRO A 248 -21.37 75.70 12.30
CA PRO A 248 -20.15 76.37 11.90
C PRO A 248 -20.46 77.26 10.68
N LYS A 249 -20.14 78.55 10.79
CA LYS A 249 -20.29 79.53 9.70
C LYS A 249 -19.53 79.03 8.46
N PRO A 250 -20.12 79.07 7.25
CA PRO A 250 -19.43 78.66 6.04
C PRO A 250 -18.28 79.63 5.76
N THR A 251 -17.05 79.15 5.83
CA THR A 251 -15.88 79.84 5.26
C THR A 251 -15.59 79.27 3.88
N VAL A 252 -15.23 80.19 2.99
CA VAL A 252 -15.11 80.03 1.53
C VAL A 252 -14.01 79.01 1.22
N GLY A 253 -14.36 77.75 0.92
CA GLY A 253 -13.30 76.78 0.60
C GLY A 253 -13.67 75.40 0.09
N ASN A 254 -14.93 74.96 0.09
CA ASN A 254 -15.27 73.61 -0.38
C ASN A 254 -16.56 73.59 -1.23
N ARG A 255 -16.51 74.25 -2.39
CA ARG A 255 -17.32 73.83 -3.55
C ARG A 255 -16.36 73.12 -4.48
N LEU A 256 -16.65 71.87 -4.84
CA LEU A 256 -16.31 71.19 -6.12
C LEU A 256 -16.06 69.67 -6.04
N CYS A 257 -16.68 68.91 -5.13
CA CYS A 257 -16.66 67.43 -5.26
C CYS A 257 -17.94 66.71 -4.80
N GLU A 258 -19.12 67.37 -4.77
CA GLU A 258 -20.42 66.67 -4.62
C GLU A 258 -21.15 66.58 -5.97
N ALA A 259 -20.49 65.99 -6.97
CA ALA A 259 -21.10 65.67 -8.25
C ALA A 259 -20.43 64.42 -8.86
N ALA A 260 -20.51 63.26 -8.19
CA ALA A 260 -20.05 61.99 -8.78
C ALA A 260 -20.71 60.72 -8.20
N VAL A 261 -21.85 60.80 -7.52
CA VAL A 261 -22.60 59.58 -7.10
C VAL A 261 -24.04 59.67 -7.59
N ARG A 262 -24.18 59.68 -8.92
CA ARG A 262 -25.45 59.40 -9.62
C ARG A 262 -25.16 58.99 -11.07
N ALA A 263 -24.44 57.88 -11.25
CA ALA A 263 -24.41 57.10 -12.49
C ALA A 263 -23.63 55.79 -12.24
N GLU A 264 -24.33 54.78 -11.72
CA GLU A 264 -24.23 53.34 -12.05
C GLU A 264 -25.32 52.58 -11.28
#